data_AF-A0A3B8UFL0-F1
#
_entry.id   AF-A0A3B8UFL0-F1
#
_cell.length_a   1.000
_cell.length_b   1.000
_cell.length_c   1.000
_cell.angle_alpha   90.00
_cell.angle_beta   90.00
_cell.angle_gamma   90.00
#
_symmetry.space_group_name_H-M   'P 1'
#
loop_
_entity.id
_entity.type
_entity.pdbx_description
1 polymer ?
#
loop_
_entity_poly.entity_id
_entity_poly.type
_entity_poly.pdbx_seq_one_letter_code
_entity_poly.pdbx_strand_id
1 'polypeptide(L)'
;MRYLQNFIEKWSAENEGASDSIRKSAEALVAKIEFEFDYKSRLKALLLGQVQSGKTSQMLAAIGALADQGFKVFILLTSDDTKLHLQTYKRALKFLAADFCVCTETDDVRFEMNDSQHPVVIVLKKNASILKTWNEILSSSSAFRTSPGIIFDDEADTASLNTKVNQDGISTISRLLDELSSIPPSSIYIQVTATPQAILLQTSRSRWKPQIIHIFEPGQGYCGGKHFYSDESKCVIQVPENEKETLLEGREIPPGLRDALLCYLANSIFLMDFQGKKTCNFLVHPGIRTDHHETANLKIGRLLAAIKEEATGSSELLRLSFAAACDNLRQTCPLIPSFEHFWEKLPEAASRVQRQILNSKETLEIDYAKGSNILIGGNGTGRGITFPALQVVYF
;
A
#
# COMPACT_ATOMS: atom_id res chain seq x y z
N MET A 1 23.52 -20.76 -2.60
CA MET A 1 22.84 -19.95 -3.65
C MET A 1 23.06 -18.48 -3.33
N ARG A 2 22.82 -17.57 -4.27
CA ARG A 2 22.83 -16.11 -4.04
C ARG A 2 21.40 -15.56 -4.19
N TYR A 3 20.54 -15.85 -3.21
CA TYR A 3 19.12 -15.53 -3.21
C TYR A 3 18.87 -14.03 -3.31
N LEU A 4 19.62 -13.18 -2.58
CA LEU A 4 19.48 -11.72 -2.69
C LEU A 4 19.84 -11.24 -4.09
N GLN A 5 20.92 -11.76 -4.67
CA GLN A 5 21.35 -11.37 -6.02
C GLN A 5 20.27 -11.69 -7.04
N ASN A 6 19.71 -12.90 -7.01
CA ASN A 6 18.65 -13.33 -7.93
C ASN A 6 17.39 -12.46 -7.79
N PHE A 7 17.02 -12.09 -6.56
CA PHE A 7 15.94 -11.16 -6.31
C PHE A 7 16.20 -9.78 -6.94
N ILE A 8 17.39 -9.20 -6.71
CA ILE A 8 17.75 -7.88 -7.22
C ILE A 8 17.77 -7.84 -8.75
N GLU A 9 18.28 -8.89 -9.40
CA GLU A 9 18.31 -8.99 -10.86
C GLU A 9 16.89 -8.97 -11.45
N LYS A 10 15.97 -9.80 -10.92
CA LYS A 10 14.58 -9.81 -11.35
C LYS A 10 13.86 -8.50 -11.07
N TRP A 11 14.10 -7.91 -9.90
CA TRP A 11 13.47 -6.66 -9.50
C TRP A 11 13.93 -5.50 -10.42
N SER A 12 15.22 -5.44 -10.73
CA SER A 12 15.82 -4.40 -11.60
C SER A 12 15.38 -4.52 -13.06
N ALA A 13 15.04 -5.73 -13.52
CA ALA A 13 14.55 -5.94 -14.89
C ALA A 13 13.17 -5.28 -15.14
N GLU A 14 12.41 -4.98 -14.09
CA GLU A 14 11.05 -4.46 -14.19
C GLU A 14 10.85 -3.10 -13.52
N ASN A 15 11.79 -2.67 -12.69
CA ASN A 15 11.72 -1.42 -11.94
C ASN A 15 12.99 -0.60 -12.22
N GLU A 16 12.81 0.63 -12.67
CA GLU A 16 13.92 1.55 -12.91
C GLU A 16 14.40 2.16 -11.59
N GLY A 17 15.70 2.02 -11.31
CA GLY A 17 16.37 2.64 -10.15
C GLY A 17 16.06 1.99 -8.80
N ALA A 18 16.78 2.36 -7.75
CA ALA A 18 16.66 1.89 -6.36
C ALA A 18 17.11 0.44 -6.03
N SER A 19 17.54 -0.37 -6.99
CA SER A 19 18.04 -1.73 -6.76
C SER A 19 19.22 -1.79 -5.78
N ASP A 20 20.20 -0.91 -5.96
CA ASP A 20 21.35 -0.80 -5.06
C ASP A 20 20.96 -0.35 -3.65
N SER A 21 19.96 0.53 -3.53
CA SER A 21 19.45 0.98 -2.23
C SER A 21 18.75 -0.17 -1.50
N ILE A 22 17.92 -0.94 -2.20
CA ILE A 22 17.25 -2.12 -1.65
C ILE A 22 18.27 -3.16 -1.20
N ARG A 23 19.28 -3.45 -2.03
CA ARG A 23 20.37 -4.38 -1.70
C ARG A 23 21.10 -3.95 -0.43
N LYS A 24 21.62 -2.71 -0.40
CA LYS A 24 22.37 -2.18 0.74
C LYS A 24 21.53 -2.17 2.02
N SER A 25 20.25 -1.83 1.91
CA SER A 25 19.32 -1.85 3.03
C SER A 25 19.11 -3.27 3.58
N ALA A 26 18.91 -4.26 2.71
CA ALA A 26 18.77 -5.66 3.11
C ALA A 26 20.05 -6.20 3.77
N GLU A 27 21.22 -5.94 3.18
CA GLU A 27 22.53 -6.32 3.75
C GLU A 27 22.77 -5.67 5.11
N ALA A 28 22.44 -4.38 5.26
CA ALA A 28 22.57 -3.66 6.53
C ALA A 28 21.61 -4.19 7.61
N LEU A 29 20.38 -4.58 7.25
CA LEU A 29 19.46 -5.23 8.19
C LEU A 29 20.02 -6.58 8.65
N VAL A 30 20.49 -7.41 7.71
CA VAL A 30 21.05 -8.73 8.04
C VAL A 30 22.29 -8.60 8.91
N ALA A 31 23.20 -7.66 8.64
CA ALA A 31 24.38 -7.43 9.47
C ALA A 31 24.02 -7.08 10.93
N LYS A 32 22.96 -6.27 11.14
CA LYS A 32 22.44 -5.99 12.50
C LYS A 32 21.85 -7.23 13.15
N ILE A 33 21.11 -8.04 12.39
CA ILE A 33 20.52 -9.29 12.88
C ILE A 33 21.61 -10.28 13.28
N GLU A 34 22.63 -10.49 12.45
CA GLU A 34 23.75 -11.40 12.74
C GLU A 34 24.53 -10.99 13.99
N PHE A 35 24.66 -9.68 14.22
CA PHE A 35 25.34 -9.16 15.40
C PHE A 35 24.58 -9.45 16.70
N GLU A 36 23.24 -9.39 16.69
CA GLU A 36 22.40 -9.53 17.89
C GLU A 36 21.78 -10.93 18.07
N PHE A 37 21.65 -11.72 17.01
CA PHE A 37 20.91 -12.99 17.04
C PHE A 37 21.78 -14.15 17.55
N ASP A 38 21.48 -14.61 18.75
CA ASP A 38 22.21 -15.69 19.44
C ASP A 38 21.75 -17.11 19.08
N TYR A 39 20.83 -17.26 18.11
CA TYR A 39 20.20 -18.51 17.69
C TYR A 39 19.43 -19.27 18.79
N LYS A 40 19.26 -18.68 19.98
CA LYS A 40 18.61 -19.29 21.15
C LYS A 40 17.41 -18.48 21.65
N SER A 41 17.39 -17.19 21.36
CA SER A 41 16.40 -16.25 21.82
C SER A 41 15.42 -15.86 20.72
N ARG A 42 14.45 -15.02 21.09
CA ARG A 42 13.47 -14.44 20.16
C ARG A 42 13.84 -12.97 19.97
N LEU A 43 14.43 -12.66 18.83
CA LEU A 43 14.83 -11.30 18.48
C LEU A 43 13.65 -10.54 17.88
N LYS A 44 13.40 -9.33 18.37
CA LYS A 44 12.41 -8.41 17.80
C LYS A 44 13.13 -7.30 17.05
N ALA A 45 12.77 -7.09 15.79
CA ALA A 45 13.31 -6.01 14.97
C ALA A 45 12.19 -5.15 14.40
N LEU A 46 12.47 -3.88 14.15
CA LEU A 46 11.59 -2.95 13.48
C LEU A 46 12.23 -2.52 12.16
N LEU A 47 11.57 -2.84 11.05
CA LEU A 47 11.87 -2.31 9.73
C LEU A 47 10.94 -1.13 9.46
N LEU A 48 11.50 0.08 9.54
CA LEU A 48 10.78 1.33 9.38
C LEU A 48 11.05 1.92 7.99
N GLY A 49 9.97 2.21 7.27
CA GLY A 49 10.02 2.92 5.99
C GLY A 49 8.88 3.89 5.85
N GLN A 50 9.03 4.93 5.03
CA GLN A 50 7.95 5.90 4.83
C GLN A 50 6.71 5.27 4.15
N VAL A 51 5.55 5.93 4.23
CA VAL A 51 4.31 5.43 3.63
C VAL A 51 4.51 5.24 2.12
N GLN A 52 4.22 4.05 1.58
CA GLN A 52 4.45 3.68 0.17
C GLN A 52 5.94 3.75 -0.28
N SER A 53 6.91 3.64 0.63
CA SER A 53 8.35 3.65 0.29
C SER A 53 8.88 2.35 -0.36
N GLY A 54 8.01 1.38 -0.64
CA GLY A 54 8.41 0.05 -1.13
C GLY A 54 8.75 -0.96 -0.02
N LYS A 55 8.13 -0.85 1.17
CA LYS A 55 8.29 -1.79 2.30
C LYS A 55 8.25 -3.26 1.88
N THR A 56 7.30 -3.66 1.01
CA THR A 56 7.21 -5.05 0.53
C THR A 56 8.47 -5.49 -0.22
N SER A 57 9.03 -4.66 -1.10
CA SER A 57 10.27 -5.00 -1.82
C SER A 57 11.47 -5.10 -0.87
N GLN A 58 11.51 -4.27 0.17
CA GLN A 58 12.54 -4.36 1.22
C GLN A 58 12.40 -5.66 2.03
N MET A 59 11.17 -6.10 2.36
CA MET A 59 10.94 -7.38 3.02
C MET A 59 11.40 -8.56 2.15
N LEU A 60 11.05 -8.57 0.86
CA LEU A 60 11.44 -9.65 -0.06
C LEU A 60 12.98 -9.68 -0.27
N ALA A 61 13.62 -8.52 -0.33
CA ALA A 61 15.08 -8.44 -0.36
C ALA A 61 15.71 -8.97 0.93
N ALA A 62 15.15 -8.61 2.10
CA ALA A 62 15.60 -9.12 3.39
C ALA A 62 15.43 -10.64 3.50
N ILE A 63 14.36 -11.22 2.94
CA ILE A 63 14.20 -12.68 2.83
C ILE A 63 15.34 -13.29 2.01
N GLY A 64 15.65 -12.73 0.85
CA GLY A 64 16.79 -13.18 0.04
C GLY A 64 18.11 -13.12 0.80
N ALA A 65 18.37 -12.00 1.47
CA ALA A 65 19.58 -11.78 2.25
C ALA A 65 19.70 -12.73 3.45
N LEU A 66 18.59 -13.01 4.15
CA LEU A 66 18.56 -13.99 5.25
C LEU A 66 18.69 -15.43 4.72
N ALA A 67 18.10 -15.75 3.56
CA ALA A 67 18.28 -17.07 2.95
C ALA A 67 19.74 -17.32 2.55
N ASP A 68 20.47 -16.28 2.14
CA ASP A 68 21.91 -16.34 1.90
C ASP A 68 22.70 -16.72 3.17
N GLN A 69 22.17 -16.41 4.37
CA GLN A 69 22.72 -16.82 5.67
C GLN A 69 22.21 -18.18 6.16
N GLY A 70 21.48 -18.92 5.31
CA GLY A 70 21.03 -20.27 5.60
C GLY A 70 19.70 -20.37 6.35
N PHE A 71 18.99 -19.25 6.57
CA PHE A 71 17.61 -19.31 7.08
C PHE A 71 16.68 -19.94 6.03
N LYS A 72 15.81 -20.86 6.47
CA LYS A 72 15.01 -21.69 5.55
C LYS A 72 13.51 -21.44 5.59
N VAL A 73 12.97 -20.88 6.67
CA VAL A 73 11.52 -20.72 6.84
C VAL A 73 11.18 -19.26 7.12
N PHE A 74 10.37 -18.69 6.24
CA PHE A 74 9.94 -17.30 6.27
C PHE A 74 8.42 -17.24 6.28
N ILE A 75 7.87 -16.43 7.18
CA ILE A 75 6.44 -16.16 7.27
C ILE A 75 6.22 -14.68 7.01
N LEU A 76 5.41 -14.36 6.01
CA LEU A 76 4.99 -13.01 5.67
C LEU A 76 3.54 -12.83 6.12
N LEU A 77 3.33 -12.05 7.18
CA LEU A 77 2.01 -11.72 7.69
C LEU A 77 1.50 -10.42 7.05
N THR A 78 0.29 -10.46 6.50
CA THR A 78 -0.42 -9.29 5.98
C THR A 78 -1.61 -8.93 6.86
N SER A 79 -2.19 -7.73 6.69
CA SER A 79 -3.50 -7.39 7.26
C SER A 79 -4.58 -8.41 6.86
N ASP A 80 -5.69 -8.44 7.61
CA ASP A 80 -6.86 -9.27 7.30
C ASP A 80 -7.67 -8.67 6.13
N ASP A 81 -7.01 -8.55 4.98
CA ASP A 81 -7.56 -8.05 3.72
C ASP A 81 -7.10 -8.96 2.58
N THR A 82 -8.06 -9.56 1.89
CA THR A 82 -7.81 -10.52 0.82
C THR A 82 -7.05 -9.91 -0.36
N LYS A 83 -7.23 -8.62 -0.67
CA LYS A 83 -6.53 -7.97 -1.78
C LYS A 83 -5.07 -7.71 -1.44
N LEU A 84 -4.80 -7.15 -0.25
CA LEU A 84 -3.43 -6.90 0.20
C LEU A 84 -2.66 -8.23 0.31
N HIS A 85 -3.33 -9.27 0.81
CA HIS A 85 -2.78 -10.62 0.85
C HIS A 85 -2.42 -11.15 -0.54
N LEU A 86 -3.39 -11.15 -1.48
CA LEU A 86 -3.17 -11.62 -2.85
C LEU A 86 -2.09 -10.80 -3.57
N GLN A 87 -2.02 -9.49 -3.35
CA GLN A 87 -0.99 -8.62 -3.92
C GLN A 87 0.40 -8.99 -3.39
N THR A 88 0.52 -9.22 -2.09
CA THR A 88 1.79 -9.63 -1.45
C THR A 88 2.21 -11.02 -1.92
N TYR A 89 1.27 -11.97 -1.99
CA TYR A 89 1.51 -13.32 -2.49
C TYR A 89 1.96 -13.31 -3.95
N LYS A 90 1.28 -12.57 -4.84
CA LYS A 90 1.68 -12.44 -6.25
C LYS A 90 3.08 -11.84 -6.39
N ARG A 91 3.45 -10.86 -5.57
CA ARG A 91 4.80 -10.29 -5.55
C ARG A 91 5.84 -11.31 -5.09
N ALA A 92 5.56 -12.05 -4.01
CA ALA A 92 6.44 -13.10 -3.53
C ALA A 92 6.66 -14.19 -4.60
N LEU A 93 5.60 -14.67 -5.25
CA LEU A 93 5.70 -15.60 -6.36
C LEU A 93 6.58 -15.05 -7.49
N LYS A 94 6.29 -13.81 -7.91
CA LYS A 94 6.98 -13.18 -9.03
C LYS A 94 8.49 -13.09 -8.82
N PHE A 95 8.91 -12.64 -7.64
CA PHE A 95 10.33 -12.36 -7.39
C PHE A 95 11.10 -13.55 -6.79
N LEU A 96 10.44 -14.44 -6.03
CA LEU A 96 11.12 -15.49 -5.26
C LEU A 96 10.89 -16.92 -5.80
N ALA A 97 9.85 -17.20 -6.59
CA ALA A 97 9.46 -18.60 -6.89
C ALA A 97 10.46 -19.44 -7.70
N ALA A 98 11.52 -18.84 -8.26
CA ALA A 98 12.58 -19.63 -8.91
C ALA A 98 13.51 -20.30 -7.90
N ASP A 99 13.66 -19.71 -6.71
CA ASP A 99 14.64 -20.14 -5.70
C ASP A 99 13.97 -20.60 -4.40
N PHE A 100 12.69 -20.23 -4.19
CA PHE A 100 11.91 -20.48 -2.98
C PHE A 100 10.65 -21.28 -3.29
N CYS A 101 10.23 -22.12 -2.34
CA CYS A 101 8.85 -22.57 -2.28
C CYS A 101 7.98 -21.45 -1.73
N VAL A 102 7.09 -20.87 -2.53
CA VAL A 102 6.19 -19.79 -2.08
C VAL A 102 4.79 -20.36 -1.89
N CYS A 103 4.30 -20.33 -0.66
CA CYS A 103 2.99 -20.85 -0.26
C CYS A 103 2.03 -19.70 0.10
N THR A 104 0.76 -19.86 -0.25
CA THR A 104 -0.35 -19.07 0.26
C THR A 104 -1.01 -19.75 1.46
N GLU A 105 -2.05 -19.13 2.02
CA GLU A 105 -2.79 -19.64 3.19
C GLU A 105 -3.54 -20.97 2.97
N THR A 106 -3.64 -21.43 1.72
CA THR A 106 -4.29 -22.70 1.32
C THR A 106 -3.30 -23.72 0.72
N ASP A 107 -1.99 -23.47 0.80
CA ASP A 107 -0.94 -24.30 0.18
C ASP A 107 -0.25 -25.22 1.19
N ASP A 108 -1.01 -25.83 2.10
CA ASP A 108 -0.53 -26.79 3.11
C ASP A 108 0.14 -28.02 2.45
N VAL A 109 -0.52 -28.61 1.46
CA VAL A 109 0.02 -29.75 0.70
C VAL A 109 1.34 -29.40 0.02
N ARG A 110 1.43 -28.20 -0.58
CA ARG A 110 2.67 -27.73 -1.24
C ARG A 110 3.79 -27.50 -0.23
N PHE A 111 3.45 -26.97 0.95
CA PHE A 111 4.40 -26.79 2.04
C PHE A 111 4.98 -28.13 2.50
N GLU A 112 4.14 -29.16 2.67
CA GLU A 112 4.58 -30.50 3.04
C GLU A 112 5.44 -31.16 1.95
N MET A 113 5.02 -31.08 0.69
CA MET A 113 5.75 -31.65 -0.46
C MET A 113 7.13 -31.01 -0.69
N ASN A 114 7.34 -29.78 -0.24
CA ASN A 114 8.65 -29.13 -0.37
C ASN A 114 9.74 -29.87 0.44
N ASP A 115 9.39 -30.57 1.52
CA ASP A 115 10.29 -31.40 2.34
C ASP A 115 11.69 -30.80 2.56
N SER A 116 11.74 -29.49 2.86
CA SER A 116 12.97 -28.71 3.05
C SER A 116 13.95 -28.66 1.85
N GLN A 117 13.52 -29.00 0.63
CA GLN A 117 14.34 -28.92 -0.59
C GLN A 117 14.72 -27.48 -0.93
N HIS A 118 13.76 -26.56 -0.81
CA HIS A 118 13.97 -25.12 -0.99
C HIS A 118 13.60 -24.35 0.28
N PRO A 119 14.22 -23.18 0.54
CA PRO A 119 13.70 -22.24 1.52
C PRO A 119 12.24 -21.88 1.19
N VAL A 120 11.41 -21.75 2.21
CA VAL A 120 9.96 -21.58 2.06
C VAL A 120 9.50 -20.22 2.56
N VAL A 121 8.63 -19.57 1.80
CA VAL A 121 7.97 -18.30 2.14
C VAL A 121 6.47 -18.55 2.19
N ILE A 122 5.87 -18.36 3.37
CA ILE A 122 4.44 -18.58 3.59
C ILE A 122 3.76 -17.23 3.80
N VAL A 123 2.81 -16.89 2.92
CA VAL A 123 2.08 -15.61 2.98
C VAL A 123 0.71 -15.81 3.63
N LEU A 124 0.51 -15.23 4.81
CA LEU A 124 -0.67 -15.43 5.64
C LEU A 124 -1.34 -14.10 6.01
N LYS A 125 -2.68 -14.07 6.04
CA LYS A 125 -3.40 -12.97 6.70
C LYS A 125 -3.32 -13.10 8.22
N LYS A 126 -3.33 -11.94 8.91
CA LYS A 126 -3.56 -11.82 10.36
C LYS A 126 -5.01 -12.10 10.75
N ASN A 127 -5.48 -13.29 10.38
CA ASN A 127 -6.82 -13.77 10.63
C ASN A 127 -6.79 -14.93 11.63
N ALA A 128 -7.69 -14.94 12.61
CA ALA A 128 -7.65 -15.90 13.71
C ALA A 128 -7.82 -17.37 13.25
N SER A 129 -8.61 -17.63 12.20
CA SER A 129 -8.78 -18.98 11.67
C SER A 129 -7.53 -19.46 10.95
N ILE A 130 -6.99 -18.61 10.07
CA ILE A 130 -5.80 -18.92 9.27
C ILE A 130 -4.58 -19.14 10.16
N LEU A 131 -4.36 -18.27 11.16
CA LEU A 131 -3.24 -18.41 12.09
C LEU A 131 -3.34 -19.69 12.94
N LYS A 132 -4.55 -20.10 13.34
CA LYS A 132 -4.73 -21.37 14.06
C LYS A 132 -4.32 -22.57 13.20
N THR A 133 -4.84 -22.65 11.98
CA THR A 133 -4.53 -23.73 11.04
C THR A 133 -3.03 -23.79 10.75
N TRP A 134 -2.39 -22.65 10.47
CA TRP A 134 -0.96 -22.63 10.19
C TRP A 134 -0.08 -22.88 11.42
N ASN A 135 -0.51 -22.49 12.63
CA ASN A 135 0.18 -22.91 13.85
C ASN A 135 0.20 -24.44 14.00
N GLU A 136 -0.91 -25.12 13.68
CA GLU A 136 -1.01 -26.60 13.75
C GLU A 136 -0.10 -27.27 12.70
N ILE A 137 -0.15 -26.80 11.44
CA ILE A 137 0.70 -27.30 10.35
C ILE A 137 2.19 -27.10 10.69
N LEU A 138 2.57 -25.90 11.12
CA LEU A 138 3.96 -25.55 11.43
C LEU A 138 4.48 -26.27 12.67
N SER A 139 3.62 -26.52 13.67
CA SER A 139 3.98 -27.33 14.84
C SER A 139 4.26 -28.79 14.48
N SER A 140 3.63 -29.29 13.42
CA SER A 140 3.83 -30.65 12.92
C SER A 140 5.09 -30.77 12.04
N SER A 141 5.51 -29.68 11.41
CA SER A 141 6.71 -29.60 10.57
C SER A 141 8.01 -29.77 11.36
N SER A 142 8.83 -30.75 10.98
CA SER A 142 10.18 -30.93 11.55
C SER A 142 11.12 -29.78 11.19
N ALA A 143 11.00 -29.25 9.96
CA ALA A 143 11.83 -28.17 9.45
C ALA A 143 11.69 -26.90 10.30
N PHE A 144 10.46 -26.54 10.65
CA PHE A 144 10.19 -25.35 11.46
C PHE A 144 10.55 -25.53 12.94
N ARG A 145 10.39 -26.74 13.49
CA ARG A 145 10.77 -27.03 14.89
C ARG A 145 12.27 -27.16 15.14
N THR A 146 13.09 -27.25 14.09
CA THR A 146 14.54 -27.48 14.21
C THR A 146 15.39 -26.32 13.68
N SER A 147 14.78 -25.36 12.98
CA SER A 147 15.47 -24.21 12.40
C SER A 147 14.90 -22.90 12.95
N PRO A 148 15.70 -21.83 13.04
CA PRO A 148 15.18 -20.52 13.40
C PRO A 148 14.07 -20.07 12.43
N GLY A 149 12.97 -19.56 12.98
CA GLY A 149 11.86 -19.03 12.19
C GLY A 149 11.97 -17.53 11.97
N ILE A 150 11.78 -17.07 10.73
CA ILE A 150 11.73 -15.65 10.40
C ILE A 150 10.29 -15.23 10.13
N ILE A 151 9.81 -14.23 10.86
CA ILE A 151 8.45 -13.72 10.73
C ILE A 151 8.53 -12.24 10.39
N PHE A 152 7.99 -11.84 9.24
CA PHE A 152 7.76 -10.45 8.89
C PHE A 152 6.29 -10.12 9.13
N ASP A 153 6.04 -9.04 9.85
CA ASP A 153 4.71 -8.56 10.17
C ASP A 153 4.45 -7.21 9.50
N ASP A 154 3.77 -7.24 8.35
CA ASP A 154 3.43 -6.02 7.61
C ASP A 154 2.28 -5.27 8.26
N GLU A 155 2.43 -3.95 8.37
CA GLU A 155 1.53 -3.05 9.12
C GLU A 155 1.33 -3.54 10.58
N ALA A 156 2.46 -3.85 11.25
CA ALA A 156 2.51 -4.40 12.61
C ALA A 156 1.82 -3.52 13.68
N ASP A 157 1.68 -2.22 13.42
CA ASP A 157 1.04 -1.25 14.30
C ASP A 157 -0.49 -1.38 14.36
N THR A 158 -1.13 -2.04 13.39
CA THR A 158 -2.61 -2.04 13.28
C THR A 158 -3.29 -3.21 13.97
N ALA A 159 -2.80 -4.44 13.81
CA ALA A 159 -3.53 -5.66 14.22
C ALA A 159 -2.75 -6.58 15.16
N SER A 160 -1.43 -6.43 15.23
CA SER A 160 -0.54 -7.35 15.95
C SER A 160 -0.37 -6.95 17.41
N LEU A 161 -0.49 -5.65 17.69
CA LEU A 161 -0.45 -5.12 19.04
C LEU A 161 -1.63 -5.60 19.87
N ASN A 162 -1.37 -5.86 21.15
CA ASN A 162 -2.41 -6.32 22.05
C ASN A 162 -3.42 -5.19 22.32
N THR A 163 -4.60 -5.29 21.71
CA THR A 163 -5.69 -4.33 21.87
C THR A 163 -6.41 -4.43 23.23
N LYS A 164 -6.12 -5.47 24.02
CA LYS A 164 -6.74 -5.72 25.35
C LYS A 164 -5.81 -5.39 26.53
N VAL A 165 -4.70 -4.68 26.31
CA VAL A 165 -3.77 -4.30 27.41
C VAL A 165 -4.47 -3.50 28.50
N ASN A 166 -5.37 -2.58 28.14
CA ASN A 166 -6.14 -1.77 29.11
C ASN A 166 -7.23 -2.57 29.85
N GLN A 167 -7.41 -3.85 29.52
CA GLN A 167 -8.39 -4.76 30.12
C GLN A 167 -7.69 -5.96 30.79
N ASP A 168 -6.37 -5.89 31.00
CA ASP A 168 -5.53 -6.99 31.50
C ASP A 168 -5.68 -8.30 30.71
N GLY A 169 -6.05 -8.21 29.43
CA GLY A 169 -6.28 -9.35 28.54
C GLY A 169 -5.28 -9.39 27.38
N ILE A 170 -5.21 -10.53 26.69
CA ILE A 170 -4.45 -10.70 25.44
C ILE A 170 -5.43 -10.86 24.28
N SER A 171 -5.27 -10.06 23.22
CA SER A 171 -6.09 -10.19 22.01
C SER A 171 -5.83 -11.54 21.32
N THR A 172 -6.85 -12.11 20.67
CA THR A 172 -6.76 -13.42 20.01
C THR A 172 -5.62 -13.46 18.99
N ILE A 173 -5.47 -12.42 18.18
CA ILE A 173 -4.40 -12.31 17.18
C ILE A 173 -3.04 -12.21 17.87
N SER A 174 -2.88 -11.36 18.87
CA SER A 174 -1.60 -11.21 19.59
C SER A 174 -1.14 -12.53 20.23
N ARG A 175 -2.07 -13.30 20.82
CA ARG A 175 -1.77 -14.65 21.35
C ARG A 175 -1.32 -15.61 20.25
N LEU A 176 -2.06 -15.68 19.13
CA LEU A 176 -1.71 -16.58 18.01
C LEU A 176 -0.36 -16.24 17.38
N LEU A 177 0.01 -14.96 17.33
CA LEU A 177 1.31 -14.50 16.86
C LEU A 177 2.44 -14.83 17.84
N ASP A 178 2.20 -14.74 19.16
CA ASP A 178 3.16 -15.18 20.17
C ASP A 178 3.39 -16.71 20.07
N GLU A 179 2.31 -17.49 19.92
CA GLU A 179 2.36 -18.93 19.66
C GLU A 179 3.17 -19.24 18.41
N LEU A 180 2.85 -18.61 17.27
CA LEU A 180 3.56 -18.78 16.01
C LEU A 180 5.08 -18.53 16.17
N SER A 181 5.44 -17.45 16.87
CA SER A 181 6.84 -17.08 17.10
C SER A 181 7.59 -17.97 18.10
N SER A 182 6.87 -18.86 18.79
CA SER A 182 7.40 -19.76 19.82
C SER A 182 7.48 -21.23 19.38
N ILE A 183 6.96 -21.58 18.20
CA ILE A 183 7.10 -22.91 17.61
C ILE A 183 8.58 -23.25 17.28
N PRO A 184 9.35 -22.38 16.60
CA PRO A 184 10.76 -22.67 16.34
C PRO A 184 11.61 -22.50 17.61
N PRO A 185 12.81 -23.11 17.68
CA PRO A 185 13.70 -23.03 18.86
C PRO A 185 14.18 -21.59 19.12
N SER A 186 14.26 -20.79 18.06
CA SER A 186 14.55 -19.36 18.10
C SER A 186 13.82 -18.67 16.94
N SER A 187 13.56 -17.37 17.08
CA SER A 187 12.86 -16.63 16.02
C SER A 187 13.32 -15.19 15.90
N ILE A 188 13.20 -14.66 14.68
CA ILE A 188 13.37 -13.24 14.40
C ILE A 188 12.03 -12.72 13.92
N TYR A 189 11.45 -11.80 14.69
CA TYR A 189 10.17 -11.18 14.39
C TYR A 189 10.41 -9.73 13.96
N ILE A 190 10.26 -9.47 12.67
CA ILE A 190 10.51 -8.20 12.02
C ILE A 190 9.18 -7.49 11.82
N GLN A 191 8.92 -6.49 12.67
CA GLN A 191 7.77 -5.61 12.55
C GLN A 191 8.02 -4.61 11.42
N VAL A 192 7.11 -4.53 10.46
CA VAL A 192 7.24 -3.65 9.30
C VAL A 192 6.12 -2.63 9.33
N THR A 193 6.46 -1.34 9.37
CA THR A 193 5.45 -0.28 9.40
C THR A 193 6.00 1.06 8.91
N ALA A 194 5.10 1.97 8.56
CA ALA A 194 5.41 3.38 8.37
C ALA A 194 5.10 4.25 9.59
N THR A 195 4.35 3.73 10.56
CA THR A 195 3.84 4.44 11.73
C THR A 195 4.29 3.72 13.01
N PRO A 196 5.54 3.92 13.46
CA PRO A 196 6.15 3.11 14.52
C PRO A 196 5.68 3.50 15.93
N GLN A 197 4.86 4.54 16.08
CA GLN A 197 4.52 5.12 17.37
C GLN A 197 3.96 4.09 18.36
N ALA A 198 2.99 3.28 17.94
CA ALA A 198 2.38 2.27 18.81
C ALA A 198 3.34 1.11 19.15
N ILE A 199 4.36 0.87 18.33
CA ILE A 199 5.39 -0.16 18.53
C ILE A 199 6.47 0.35 19.50
N LEU A 200 6.91 1.60 19.34
CA LEU A 200 7.98 2.19 20.14
C LEU A 200 7.51 2.60 21.55
N LEU A 201 6.27 3.06 21.68
CA LEU A 201 5.69 3.53 22.94
C LEU A 201 5.08 2.41 23.80
N GLN A 202 5.45 1.15 23.55
CA GLN A 202 5.03 0.05 24.39
C GLN A 202 5.66 0.13 25.78
N THR A 203 4.94 -0.39 26.78
CA THR A 203 5.43 -0.48 28.15
C THR A 203 6.66 -1.38 28.24
N SER A 204 7.48 -1.19 29.28
CA SER A 204 8.64 -2.04 29.55
C SER A 204 8.29 -3.51 29.80
N ARG A 205 7.02 -3.82 30.10
CA ARG A 205 6.50 -5.19 30.25
C ARG A 205 6.19 -5.86 28.91
N SER A 206 6.11 -5.10 27.82
CA SER A 206 5.82 -5.65 26.50
C SER A 206 7.01 -6.42 25.95
N ARG A 207 6.77 -7.69 25.58
CA ARG A 207 7.75 -8.53 24.86
C ARG A 207 7.84 -8.21 23.36
N TRP A 208 7.08 -7.22 22.89
CA TRP A 208 6.97 -6.85 21.48
C TRP A 208 7.82 -5.63 21.11
N LYS A 209 8.56 -5.06 22.06
CA LYS A 209 9.42 -3.90 21.79
C LYS A 209 10.63 -4.34 20.95
N PRO A 210 10.93 -3.67 19.83
CA PRO A 210 12.07 -4.02 19.00
C PRO A 210 13.39 -3.73 19.72
N GLN A 211 14.34 -4.65 19.57
CA GLN A 211 15.74 -4.52 20.00
C GLN A 211 16.59 -3.87 18.89
N ILE A 212 16.25 -4.18 17.64
CA ILE A 212 16.90 -3.60 16.45
C ILE A 212 15.92 -2.67 15.77
N ILE A 213 16.39 -1.49 15.38
CA ILE A 213 15.67 -0.58 14.49
C ILE A 213 16.48 -0.41 13.21
N HIS A 214 15.85 -0.71 12.09
CA HIS A 214 16.40 -0.48 10.76
C HIS A 214 15.49 0.45 10.00
N ILE A 215 16.03 1.60 9.62
CA ILE A 215 15.34 2.61 8.82
C ILE A 215 15.91 2.51 7.42
N PHE A 216 15.03 2.48 6.42
CA PHE A 216 15.45 2.57 5.04
C PHE A 216 14.87 3.83 4.39
N GLU A 217 15.71 4.49 3.61
CA GLU A 217 15.31 5.69 2.89
C GLU A 217 14.54 5.30 1.62
N PRO A 218 13.53 6.09 1.24
CA PRO A 218 12.83 5.87 -0.01
C PRO A 218 13.73 6.17 -1.22
N GLY A 219 13.37 5.62 -2.40
CA GLY A 219 14.09 5.88 -3.64
C GLY A 219 13.95 7.32 -4.15
N GLN A 220 14.78 7.72 -5.13
CA GLN A 220 14.82 9.11 -5.63
C GLN A 220 13.51 9.63 -6.23
N GLY A 221 12.62 8.75 -6.70
CA GLY A 221 11.30 9.13 -7.25
C GLY A 221 10.16 9.15 -6.22
N TYR A 222 10.46 9.03 -4.93
CA TYR A 222 9.44 8.96 -3.90
C TYR A 222 8.86 10.33 -3.53
N CYS A 223 7.54 10.45 -3.67
CA CYS A 223 6.78 11.56 -3.14
C CYS A 223 6.04 11.12 -1.87
N GLY A 224 6.44 11.64 -0.71
CA GLY A 224 5.85 11.32 0.58
C GLY A 224 5.46 12.55 1.39
N GLY A 225 5.35 12.37 2.71
CA GLY A 225 4.84 13.43 3.60
C GLY A 225 5.58 14.76 3.46
N LYS A 226 6.92 14.74 3.31
CA LYS A 226 7.71 15.96 3.08
C LYS A 226 7.41 16.65 1.74
N HIS A 227 7.02 15.91 0.72
CA HIS A 227 6.67 16.48 -0.59
C HIS A 227 5.28 17.09 -0.57
N PHE A 228 4.32 16.42 0.07
CA PHE A 228 2.92 16.85 0.09
C PHE A 228 2.58 17.87 1.18
N TYR A 229 3.23 17.82 2.34
CA TYR A 229 2.84 18.60 3.53
C TYR A 229 3.94 19.54 4.03
N SER A 230 4.94 19.87 3.20
CA SER A 230 5.86 20.98 3.51
C SER A 230 5.16 22.33 3.33
N ASP A 231 5.68 23.37 3.99
CA ASP A 231 5.18 24.75 3.85
C ASP A 231 5.27 25.27 2.40
N GLU A 232 6.15 24.69 1.59
CA GLU A 232 6.34 25.01 0.16
C GLU A 232 5.49 24.14 -0.78
N SER A 233 4.71 23.19 -0.24
CA SER A 233 3.91 22.26 -1.05
C SER A 233 2.81 22.99 -1.79
N LYS A 234 2.75 22.76 -3.10
CA LYS A 234 1.67 23.24 -3.98
C LYS A 234 0.59 22.19 -4.20
N CYS A 235 0.72 21.03 -3.56
CA CYS A 235 -0.12 19.86 -3.77
C CYS A 235 -1.32 19.80 -2.82
N VAL A 236 -1.33 20.62 -1.76
CA VAL A 236 -2.42 20.68 -0.78
C VAL A 236 -3.23 21.95 -1.01
N ILE A 237 -4.50 21.76 -1.33
CA ILE A 237 -5.48 22.83 -1.49
C ILE A 237 -6.46 22.72 -0.33
N GLN A 238 -6.56 23.76 0.49
CA GLN A 238 -7.54 23.81 1.57
C GLN A 238 -8.92 24.14 0.98
N VAL A 239 -9.92 23.41 1.45
CA VAL A 239 -11.32 23.58 1.09
C VAL A 239 -12.10 24.16 2.27
N PRO A 240 -13.28 24.78 2.06
CA PRO A 240 -14.11 25.27 3.15
C PRO A 240 -14.47 24.18 4.18
N GLU A 241 -14.61 24.53 5.46
CA GLU A 241 -14.89 23.53 6.51
C GLU A 241 -16.24 22.83 6.35
N ASN A 242 -17.23 23.51 5.73
CA ASN A 242 -18.59 23.02 5.54
C ASN A 242 -18.78 22.18 4.26
N GLU A 243 -17.67 21.81 3.60
CA GLU A 243 -17.72 21.20 2.29
C GLU A 243 -18.34 19.79 2.33
N LYS A 244 -18.08 19.06 3.41
CA LYS A 244 -18.66 17.74 3.65
C LYS A 244 -20.17 17.82 3.83
N GLU A 245 -20.66 18.78 4.61
CA GLU A 245 -22.08 19.03 4.81
C GLU A 245 -22.73 19.42 3.48
N THR A 246 -22.08 20.28 2.70
CA THR A 246 -22.55 20.68 1.37
C THR A 246 -22.61 19.48 0.42
N LEU A 247 -21.63 18.58 0.50
CA LEU A 247 -21.58 17.37 -0.30
C LEU A 247 -22.73 16.42 0.04
N LEU A 248 -23.10 16.31 1.32
CA LEU A 248 -24.05 15.30 1.79
C LEU A 248 -25.49 15.79 1.94
N GLU A 249 -25.71 17.04 2.34
CA GLU A 249 -27.01 17.52 2.85
C GLU A 249 -27.77 18.46 1.89
N GLY A 250 -27.22 18.76 0.71
CA GLY A 250 -27.81 19.67 -0.27
C GLY A 250 -27.83 19.17 -1.71
N ARG A 251 -28.51 19.91 -2.61
CA ARG A 251 -28.39 19.73 -4.08
C ARG A 251 -27.15 20.40 -4.66
N GLU A 252 -26.58 21.33 -3.91
CA GLU A 252 -25.41 22.10 -4.29
C GLU A 252 -24.18 21.21 -4.47
N ILE A 253 -23.31 21.62 -5.38
CA ILE A 253 -22.02 20.99 -5.62
C ILE A 253 -20.99 21.82 -4.85
N PRO A 254 -20.22 21.21 -3.93
CA PRO A 254 -19.22 21.95 -3.21
C PRO A 254 -18.14 22.51 -4.15
N PRO A 255 -17.64 23.73 -3.91
CA PRO A 255 -16.70 24.39 -4.82
C PRO A 255 -15.36 23.66 -4.94
N GLY A 256 -14.80 23.13 -3.85
CA GLY A 256 -13.56 22.36 -3.90
C GLY A 256 -13.74 21.00 -4.59
N LEU A 257 -14.91 20.35 -4.50
CA LEU A 257 -15.20 19.17 -5.35
C LEU A 257 -15.20 19.55 -6.84
N ARG A 258 -15.75 20.72 -7.19
CA ARG A 258 -15.72 21.22 -8.57
C ARG A 258 -14.30 21.47 -9.04
N ASP A 259 -13.49 22.15 -8.23
CA ASP A 259 -12.11 22.46 -8.56
C ASP A 259 -11.25 21.19 -8.65
N ALA A 260 -11.42 20.25 -7.72
CA ALA A 260 -10.76 18.95 -7.76
C ALA A 260 -11.11 18.16 -9.02
N LEU A 261 -12.37 18.19 -9.47
CA LEU A 261 -12.77 17.54 -10.70
C LEU A 261 -12.15 18.20 -11.95
N LEU A 262 -12.10 19.53 -12.00
CA LEU A 262 -11.45 20.25 -13.10
C LEU A 262 -9.94 19.97 -13.14
N CYS A 263 -9.27 19.97 -11.99
CA CYS A 263 -7.87 19.57 -11.87
C CYS A 263 -7.66 18.12 -12.34
N TYR A 264 -8.55 17.20 -11.98
CA TYR A 264 -8.49 15.82 -12.45
C TYR A 264 -8.66 15.73 -13.97
N LEU A 265 -9.60 16.48 -14.57
CA LEU A 265 -9.80 16.48 -16.02
C LEU A 265 -8.58 17.04 -16.75
N ALA A 266 -7.96 18.12 -16.24
CA ALA A 266 -6.71 18.65 -16.78
C ALA A 266 -5.58 17.61 -16.72
N ASN A 267 -5.42 16.93 -15.57
CA ASN A 267 -4.45 15.84 -15.42
C ASN A 267 -4.74 14.66 -16.36
N SER A 268 -6.01 14.28 -16.52
CA SER A 268 -6.43 13.21 -17.42
C SER A 268 -6.09 13.53 -18.87
N ILE A 269 -6.34 14.77 -19.32
CA ILE A 269 -5.98 15.21 -20.67
C ILE A 269 -4.46 15.19 -20.85
N PHE A 270 -3.72 15.76 -19.90
CA PHE A 270 -2.26 15.78 -19.97
C PHE A 270 -1.66 14.37 -20.03
N LEU A 271 -2.06 13.48 -19.13
CA LEU A 271 -1.49 12.14 -19.06
C LEU A 271 -1.92 11.28 -20.25
N MET A 272 -3.20 11.30 -20.61
CA MET A 272 -3.74 10.34 -21.59
C MET A 272 -3.65 10.84 -23.02
N ASP A 273 -4.01 12.10 -23.28
CA ASP A 273 -4.04 12.65 -24.64
C ASP A 273 -2.68 13.21 -25.07
N PHE A 274 -1.90 13.77 -24.15
CA PHE A 274 -0.60 14.36 -24.47
C PHE A 274 0.58 13.42 -24.21
N GLN A 275 0.64 12.73 -23.06
CA GLN A 275 1.73 11.79 -22.74
C GLN A 275 1.47 10.34 -23.17
N GLY A 276 0.28 10.00 -23.65
CA GLY A 276 -0.07 8.63 -24.06
C GLY A 276 -0.09 7.61 -22.92
N LYS A 277 -0.23 8.05 -21.67
CA LYS A 277 -0.42 7.16 -20.51
C LYS A 277 -1.76 6.46 -20.60
N LYS A 278 -1.84 5.26 -20.05
CA LYS A 278 -3.04 4.40 -20.14
C LYS A 278 -4.09 4.70 -19.06
N THR A 279 -3.73 5.47 -18.04
CA THR A 279 -4.51 5.59 -16.79
C THR A 279 -4.34 6.95 -16.15
N CYS A 280 -5.43 7.48 -15.60
CA CYS A 280 -5.43 8.60 -14.67
C CYS A 280 -6.53 8.35 -13.63
N ASN A 281 -6.17 8.37 -12.35
CA ASN A 281 -7.08 8.07 -11.25
C ASN A 281 -7.32 9.30 -10.36
N PHE A 282 -8.55 9.45 -9.88
CA PHE A 282 -8.98 10.43 -8.88
C PHE A 282 -9.73 9.70 -7.75
N LEU A 283 -9.29 9.91 -6.51
CA LEU A 283 -9.94 9.34 -5.33
C LEU A 283 -10.81 10.38 -4.62
N VAL A 284 -12.05 9.99 -4.30
CA VAL A 284 -13.01 10.79 -3.55
C VAL A 284 -13.40 10.03 -2.28
N HIS A 285 -13.17 10.64 -1.12
CA HIS A 285 -13.51 10.06 0.18
C HIS A 285 -14.63 10.86 0.87
N PRO A 286 -15.92 10.60 0.59
CA PRO A 286 -17.02 11.37 1.18
C PRO A 286 -17.40 10.90 2.60
N GLY A 287 -16.77 9.84 3.11
CA GLY A 287 -17.00 9.31 4.46
C GLY A 287 -17.05 7.78 4.53
N ILE A 288 -17.34 7.25 5.71
CA ILE A 288 -17.31 5.81 5.98
C ILE A 288 -18.56 5.09 5.48
N ARG A 289 -19.71 5.78 5.44
CA ARG A 289 -21.00 5.17 5.11
C ARG A 289 -21.18 5.03 3.60
N THR A 290 -21.76 3.92 3.17
CA THR A 290 -21.98 3.60 1.75
C THR A 290 -22.96 4.55 1.07
N ASP A 291 -23.96 5.07 1.78
CA ASP A 291 -24.91 6.06 1.25
C ASP A 291 -24.25 7.42 0.93
N HIS A 292 -23.16 7.76 1.62
CA HIS A 292 -22.35 8.94 1.29
C HIS A 292 -21.62 8.75 -0.05
N HIS A 293 -21.20 7.52 -0.36
CA HIS A 293 -20.51 7.19 -1.60
C HIS A 293 -21.46 7.37 -2.80
N GLU A 294 -22.69 6.90 -2.68
CA GLU A 294 -23.73 7.09 -3.69
C GLU A 294 -24.07 8.57 -3.90
N THR A 295 -24.21 9.32 -2.80
CA THR A 295 -24.49 10.76 -2.86
C THR A 295 -23.39 11.52 -3.60
N ALA A 296 -22.12 11.24 -3.28
CA ALA A 296 -20.99 11.83 -3.99
C ALA A 296 -20.97 11.40 -5.48
N ASN A 297 -21.21 10.12 -5.76
CA ASN A 297 -21.24 9.57 -7.11
C ASN A 297 -22.27 10.30 -7.99
N LEU A 298 -23.49 10.51 -7.47
CA LEU A 298 -24.55 11.22 -8.17
C LEU A 298 -24.16 12.68 -8.47
N LYS A 299 -23.57 13.39 -7.50
CA LYS A 299 -23.12 14.79 -7.69
C LYS A 299 -22.00 14.91 -8.71
N ILE A 300 -21.01 14.02 -8.65
CA ILE A 300 -19.92 13.97 -9.63
C ILE A 300 -20.47 13.71 -11.04
N GLY A 301 -21.42 12.79 -11.18
CA GLY A 301 -22.08 12.52 -12.46
C GLY A 301 -22.79 13.75 -13.04
N ARG A 302 -23.52 14.50 -12.21
CA ARG A 302 -24.15 15.77 -12.62
C ARG A 302 -23.13 16.81 -13.03
N LEU A 303 -22.04 16.95 -12.28
CA LEU A 303 -20.99 17.91 -12.58
C LEU A 303 -20.28 17.60 -13.90
N LEU A 304 -19.96 16.32 -14.17
CA LEU A 304 -19.38 15.90 -15.46
C LEU A 304 -20.30 16.23 -16.64
N ALA A 305 -21.61 16.00 -16.48
CA ALA A 305 -22.60 16.35 -17.51
C ALA A 305 -22.64 17.87 -17.75
N ALA A 306 -22.68 18.67 -16.68
CA ALA A 306 -22.66 20.13 -16.77
C ALA A 306 -21.38 20.66 -17.42
N ILE A 307 -20.21 20.16 -17.03
CA ILE A 307 -18.91 20.55 -17.64
C ILE A 307 -18.91 20.26 -19.14
N LYS A 308 -19.42 19.10 -19.56
CA LYS A 308 -19.51 18.74 -20.99
C LYS A 308 -20.40 19.71 -21.76
N GLU A 309 -21.58 20.01 -21.24
CA GLU A 309 -22.54 20.92 -21.86
C GLU A 309 -21.97 22.34 -21.95
N GLU A 310 -21.45 22.86 -20.84
CA GLU A 310 -20.84 24.19 -20.73
C GLU A 310 -19.61 24.33 -21.65
N ALA A 311 -18.78 23.30 -21.76
CA ALA A 311 -17.60 23.31 -22.64
C ALA A 311 -18.01 23.34 -24.11
N THR A 312 -19.03 22.56 -24.50
CA THR A 312 -19.59 22.57 -25.87
C THR A 312 -20.25 23.91 -26.18
N GLY A 313 -20.94 24.49 -25.20
CA GLY A 313 -21.55 25.82 -25.29
C GLY A 313 -20.58 26.99 -25.18
N SER A 314 -19.27 26.74 -25.05
CA SER A 314 -18.22 27.77 -24.91
C SER A 314 -18.43 28.74 -23.74
N SER A 315 -18.85 28.20 -22.58
CA SER A 315 -19.04 28.97 -21.34
C SER A 315 -17.75 29.67 -20.90
N GLU A 316 -17.78 31.01 -20.82
CA GLU A 316 -16.64 31.81 -20.38
C GLU A 316 -16.28 31.54 -18.91
N LEU A 317 -17.28 31.33 -18.05
CA LEU A 317 -17.06 30.99 -16.65
C LEU A 317 -16.32 29.66 -16.49
N LEU A 318 -16.73 28.63 -17.23
CA LEU A 318 -16.03 27.35 -17.22
C LEU A 318 -14.61 27.50 -17.76
N ARG A 319 -14.43 28.28 -18.82
CA ARG A 319 -13.11 28.55 -19.41
C ARG A 319 -12.15 29.17 -18.40
N LEU A 320 -12.62 30.12 -17.59
CA LEU A 320 -11.84 30.72 -16.50
C LEU A 320 -11.50 29.70 -15.39
N SER A 321 -12.49 28.95 -14.88
CA SER A 321 -12.25 27.94 -13.83
C SER A 321 -11.32 26.83 -14.31
N PHE A 322 -11.45 26.40 -15.56
CA PHE A 322 -10.61 25.36 -16.13
C PHE A 322 -9.19 25.85 -16.46
N ALA A 323 -9.02 27.12 -16.82
CA ALA A 323 -7.71 27.73 -16.95
C ALA A 323 -6.96 27.71 -15.61
N ALA A 324 -7.64 28.03 -14.50
CA ALA A 324 -7.05 27.93 -13.16
C ALA A 324 -6.60 26.50 -12.82
N ALA A 325 -7.37 25.48 -13.21
CA ALA A 325 -6.98 24.07 -13.05
C ALA A 325 -5.73 23.70 -13.90
N CYS A 326 -5.62 24.22 -15.12
CA CYS A 326 -4.44 24.03 -15.97
C CYS A 326 -3.21 24.74 -15.39
N ASP A 327 -3.38 25.93 -14.82
CA ASP A 327 -2.32 26.66 -14.15
C ASP A 327 -1.86 25.96 -12.86
N ASN A 328 -2.77 25.32 -12.11
CA ASN A 328 -2.41 24.45 -10.99
C ASN A 328 -1.50 23.30 -11.45
N LEU A 329 -1.86 22.61 -12.55
CA LEU A 329 -1.01 21.57 -13.14
C LEU A 329 0.37 22.11 -13.55
N ARG A 330 0.44 23.32 -14.11
CA ARG A 330 1.71 23.96 -14.51
C ARG A 330 2.66 24.18 -13.34
N GLN A 331 2.14 24.36 -12.12
CA GLN A 331 2.96 24.59 -10.94
C GLN A 331 3.80 23.38 -10.52
N THR A 332 3.32 22.17 -10.82
CA THR A 332 3.98 20.90 -10.51
C THR A 332 4.61 20.25 -11.76
N CYS A 333 4.11 20.59 -12.95
CA CYS A 333 4.65 20.15 -14.23
C CYS A 333 4.81 21.34 -15.19
N PRO A 334 6.02 21.92 -15.34
CA PRO A 334 6.22 23.12 -16.16
C PRO A 334 5.98 22.91 -17.67
N LEU A 335 6.17 21.67 -18.16
CA LEU A 335 6.08 21.31 -19.58
C LEU A 335 4.71 20.69 -19.89
N ILE A 336 3.71 21.56 -20.12
CA ILE A 336 2.33 21.18 -20.48
C ILE A 336 1.92 21.82 -21.82
N PRO A 337 0.92 21.26 -22.54
CA PRO A 337 0.43 21.85 -23.78
C PRO A 337 -0.28 23.19 -23.55
N SER A 338 -0.68 23.85 -24.65
CA SER A 338 -1.43 25.11 -24.59
C SER A 338 -2.81 24.92 -23.98
N PHE A 339 -3.37 26.00 -23.41
CA PHE A 339 -4.73 25.96 -22.85
C PHE A 339 -5.77 25.54 -23.91
N GLU A 340 -5.62 25.95 -25.17
CA GLU A 340 -6.54 25.55 -26.24
C GLU A 340 -6.57 24.04 -26.45
N HIS A 341 -5.42 23.35 -26.32
CA HIS A 341 -5.38 21.89 -26.39
C HIS A 341 -6.19 21.24 -25.27
N PHE A 342 -6.07 21.76 -24.04
CA PHE A 342 -6.88 21.31 -22.91
C PHE A 342 -8.37 21.58 -23.14
N TRP A 343 -8.70 22.77 -23.62
CA TRP A 343 -10.08 23.18 -23.86
C TRP A 343 -10.77 22.32 -24.92
N GLU A 344 -10.10 22.06 -26.04
CA GLU A 344 -10.61 21.22 -27.14
C GLU A 344 -10.92 19.79 -26.65
N LYS A 345 -10.08 19.26 -25.76
CA LYS A 345 -10.20 17.89 -25.24
C LYS A 345 -11.16 17.74 -24.05
N LEU A 346 -11.56 18.83 -23.41
CA LEU A 346 -12.39 18.80 -22.20
C LEU A 346 -13.72 18.02 -22.35
N PRO A 347 -14.52 18.19 -23.42
CA PRO A 347 -15.78 17.45 -23.57
C PRO A 347 -15.59 15.93 -23.72
N GLU A 348 -14.54 15.52 -24.44
CA GLU A 348 -14.17 14.11 -24.64
C GLU A 348 -13.68 13.51 -23.31
N ALA A 349 -12.79 14.23 -22.62
CA ALA A 349 -12.25 13.82 -21.33
C ALA A 349 -13.34 13.63 -20.28
N ALA A 350 -14.31 14.55 -20.20
CA ALA A 350 -15.46 14.44 -19.29
C ALA A 350 -16.38 13.26 -19.64
N SER A 351 -16.53 12.94 -20.93
CA SER A 351 -17.40 11.84 -21.40
C SER A 351 -16.84 10.45 -21.14
N ARG A 352 -15.51 10.28 -21.16
CA ARG A 352 -14.86 8.97 -20.99
C ARG A 352 -14.59 8.57 -19.53
N VAL A 353 -14.90 9.44 -18.57
CA VAL A 353 -14.67 9.17 -17.14
C VAL A 353 -15.52 7.99 -16.66
N GLN A 354 -14.87 7.00 -16.06
CA GLN A 354 -15.52 5.88 -15.38
C GLN A 354 -15.60 6.16 -13.89
N ARG A 355 -16.80 6.13 -13.32
CA ARG A 355 -17.02 6.30 -11.88
C ARG A 355 -17.22 4.94 -11.24
N GLN A 356 -16.49 4.64 -10.17
CA GLN A 356 -16.47 3.34 -9.52
C GLN A 356 -16.58 3.52 -8.00
N ILE A 357 -17.60 2.91 -7.40
CA ILE A 357 -17.75 2.89 -5.94
C ILE A 357 -16.97 1.68 -5.38
N LEU A 358 -16.07 1.94 -4.45
CA LEU A 358 -15.20 0.94 -3.84
C LEU A 358 -15.77 0.50 -2.50
N ASN A 359 -16.54 -0.60 -2.53
CA ASN A 359 -17.00 -1.29 -1.33
C ASN A 359 -15.92 -2.28 -0.84
N SER A 360 -15.84 -2.48 0.49
CA SER A 360 -14.88 -3.40 1.12
C SER A 360 -15.06 -4.88 0.75
N LYS A 361 -16.17 -5.25 0.10
CA LYS A 361 -16.49 -6.64 -0.30
C LYS A 361 -16.33 -6.92 -1.80
N GLU A 362 -16.49 -5.91 -2.67
CA GLU A 362 -16.63 -6.08 -4.13
C GLU A 362 -15.43 -5.56 -4.92
N THR A 363 -14.40 -5.12 -4.22
CA THR A 363 -13.27 -4.41 -4.82
C THR A 363 -12.43 -5.30 -5.76
N LEU A 364 -12.66 -6.62 -5.80
CA LEU A 364 -11.89 -7.61 -6.55
C LEU A 364 -12.13 -7.60 -8.07
N GLU A 365 -13.22 -7.00 -8.56
CA GLU A 365 -13.61 -7.05 -9.98
C GLU A 365 -13.29 -5.78 -10.79
N ILE A 366 -12.84 -4.71 -10.13
CA ILE A 366 -12.74 -3.40 -10.77
C ILE A 366 -11.31 -3.15 -11.27
N ASP A 367 -11.12 -3.12 -12.60
CA ASP A 367 -9.84 -2.76 -13.24
C ASP A 367 -9.72 -1.24 -13.37
N TYR A 368 -9.04 -0.61 -12.40
CA TYR A 368 -8.63 0.80 -12.44
C TYR A 368 -7.18 0.99 -12.89
N ALA A 369 -6.58 -0.03 -13.52
CA ALA A 369 -5.24 0.06 -14.10
C ALA A 369 -5.26 0.59 -15.55
N LYS A 370 -6.43 0.93 -16.09
CA LYS A 370 -6.65 1.55 -17.41
C LYS A 370 -7.78 2.58 -17.32
N GLY A 371 -7.76 3.57 -18.21
CA GLY A 371 -8.83 4.56 -18.34
C GLY A 371 -8.72 5.77 -17.40
N SER A 372 -9.67 6.69 -17.56
CA SER A 372 -9.86 7.83 -16.65
C SER A 372 -10.86 7.42 -15.57
N ASN A 373 -10.40 7.13 -14.35
CA ASN A 373 -11.28 6.64 -13.28
C ASN A 373 -11.44 7.63 -12.13
N ILE A 374 -12.68 7.74 -11.64
CA ILE A 374 -13.01 8.36 -10.36
C ILE A 374 -13.44 7.24 -9.41
N LEU A 375 -12.65 7.04 -8.37
CA LEU A 375 -12.81 6.03 -7.36
C LEU A 375 -13.43 6.68 -6.13
N ILE A 376 -14.56 6.15 -5.67
CA ILE A 376 -15.34 6.74 -4.57
C ILE A 376 -15.42 5.71 -3.46
N GLY A 377 -14.95 6.03 -2.26
CA GLY A 377 -15.07 5.10 -1.15
C GLY A 377 -14.64 5.66 0.20
N GLY A 378 -14.75 4.83 1.23
CA GLY A 378 -14.41 5.19 2.61
C GLY A 378 -13.05 4.65 3.04
N ASN A 379 -12.90 4.34 4.32
CA ASN A 379 -11.66 3.79 4.90
C ASN A 379 -11.11 2.53 4.19
N GLY A 380 -11.98 1.75 3.55
CA GLY A 380 -11.59 0.58 2.74
C GLY A 380 -10.80 0.92 1.47
N THR A 381 -10.76 2.19 1.06
CA THR A 381 -9.91 2.71 -0.03
C THR A 381 -8.58 3.28 0.48
N GLY A 382 -8.36 3.21 1.79
CA GLY A 382 -7.20 3.75 2.48
C GLY A 382 -6.01 2.81 2.51
N ARG A 383 -5.45 2.60 3.71
CA ARG A 383 -4.12 2.01 3.93
C ARG A 383 -3.88 0.71 3.14
N GLY A 384 -2.74 0.64 2.46
CA GLY A 384 -2.25 -0.57 1.79
C GLY A 384 -2.77 -0.80 0.37
N ILE A 385 -3.74 -0.02 -0.12
CA ILE A 385 -4.14 -0.05 -1.54
C ILE A 385 -3.26 0.92 -2.34
N THR A 386 -2.84 0.47 -3.53
CA THR A 386 -2.10 1.29 -4.49
C THR A 386 -2.98 1.57 -5.71
N PHE A 387 -3.13 2.85 -6.05
CA PHE A 387 -3.82 3.30 -7.26
C PHE A 387 -2.78 3.79 -8.28
N PRO A 388 -2.64 3.14 -9.45
CA PRO A 388 -1.70 3.59 -10.47
C PRO A 388 -2.11 4.97 -10.99
N ALA A 389 -1.16 5.87 -11.21
CA ALA A 389 -1.43 7.21 -11.74
C ALA A 389 -2.55 7.99 -11.01
N LEU A 390 -2.62 7.87 -9.67
CA LEU A 390 -3.47 8.71 -8.83
C LEU A 390 -2.94 10.15 -8.87
N GLN A 391 -3.73 11.10 -9.38
CA GLN A 391 -3.32 12.49 -9.56
C GLN A 391 -4.03 13.46 -8.62
N VAL A 392 -5.27 13.15 -8.23
CA VAL A 392 -6.08 14.00 -7.36
C VAL A 392 -6.68 13.14 -6.25
N VAL A 393 -6.73 13.71 -5.05
CA VAL A 393 -7.45 13.15 -3.89
C VAL A 393 -8.32 14.26 -3.32
N TYR A 394 -9.61 13.97 -3.19
CA TYR A 394 -10.59 14.81 -2.51
C TYR A 394 -11.03 14.07 -1.25
N PHE A 395 -10.72 14.64 -0.08
CA PHE A 395 -10.83 13.97 1.21
C PHE A 395 -11.78 14.67 2.17
#